data_AF-A0A365NEF4-F1
#
_entry.id   AF-A0A365NEF4-F1
#
_cell.length_a   1.000
_cell.length_b   1.000
_cell.length_c   1.000
_cell.angle_alpha   90.00
_cell.angle_beta   90.00
_cell.angle_gamma   90.00
#
_symmetry.space_group_name_H-M   'P 1'
#
loop_
_entity.id
_entity.type
_entity.pdbx_description
1 polymer ?
#
loop_
_entity_poly.entity_id
_entity_poly.type
_entity_poly.pdbx_seq_one_letter_code
_entity_poly.pdbx_strand_id
1 'polypeptide(L)'
;MRRLYRSLLGLRIRASTIDIKSPLQSPKAWLQKLTAANFADPVGITNLSYALTADNVDDFDLVTDSEVTFTVSAFPGALSLHPEPIKKPSAHSALVSLSIELEDHITQRLEHSQSQPLPSLVLPIGQLQKGFMIARGIPQYIDTDYILVVDAAGTSHAVWLIYDRYQRFDEEFKDFTDPKRAPLVFVALGKNIDAAQVFPSIKDWIKAYGTLSSAQFEESIKKTGMVGVVKVGDAMSEYLAALENK
;
A
#
# COMPACT_ATOMS: atom_id res chain seq x y z
N MET A 1 19.06 -34.35 42.38
CA MET A 1 18.69 -32.98 41.96
C MET A 1 19.72 -32.50 40.94
N ARG A 2 19.26 -32.04 39.75
CA ARG A 2 19.78 -30.92 38.91
C ARG A 2 21.29 -30.91 38.57
N ARG A 3 21.79 -30.64 37.37
CA ARG A 3 21.26 -30.17 36.08
C ARG A 3 22.40 -30.32 35.05
N LEU A 4 22.02 -30.60 33.80
CA LEU A 4 22.77 -30.39 32.56
C LEU A 4 23.39 -28.99 32.45
N TYR A 5 24.50 -28.83 31.72
CA TYR A 5 24.59 -27.94 30.53
C TYR A 5 25.98 -27.95 29.85
N ARG A 6 25.95 -27.70 28.53
CA ARG A 6 27.03 -27.40 27.55
C ARG A 6 27.56 -28.61 26.77
N SER A 7 26.89 -28.98 25.68
CA SER A 7 26.85 -28.34 24.34
C SER A 7 27.91 -28.96 23.44
N LEU A 8 27.49 -30.03 22.76
CA LEU A 8 28.15 -30.57 21.59
C LEU A 8 27.95 -29.58 20.43
N LEU A 9 29.05 -29.09 19.89
CA LEU A 9 29.14 -28.57 18.53
C LEU A 9 28.68 -29.67 17.57
N GLY A 10 27.38 -29.70 17.27
CA GLY A 10 26.84 -30.46 16.16
C GLY A 10 27.08 -29.68 14.88
N LEU A 11 28.14 -30.04 14.14
CA LEU A 11 28.23 -29.76 12.71
C LEU A 11 26.97 -30.33 12.03
N ARG A 12 25.99 -29.48 11.74
CA ARG A 12 24.93 -29.79 10.78
C ARG A 12 25.44 -29.38 9.41
N ILE A 13 26.00 -30.35 8.69
CA ILE A 13 26.08 -30.31 7.23
C ILE A 13 24.64 -30.26 6.74
N ARG A 14 24.15 -29.07 6.40
CA ARG A 14 22.84 -28.92 5.76
C ARG A 14 23.01 -29.39 4.32
N ALA A 15 22.30 -30.47 4.00
CA ALA A 15 22.04 -30.90 2.64
C ALA A 15 21.61 -29.69 1.82
N SER A 16 22.24 -29.55 0.65
CA SER A 16 21.89 -28.65 -0.43
C SER A 16 20.39 -28.72 -0.70
N THR A 17 19.65 -27.79 -0.12
CA THR A 17 18.31 -27.46 -0.59
C THR A 17 18.57 -26.72 -1.88
N ILE A 18 18.16 -27.30 -3.01
CA ILE A 18 18.06 -26.58 -4.27
C ILE A 18 17.07 -25.46 -3.96
N ASP A 19 17.60 -24.28 -3.69
CA ASP A 19 16.85 -23.03 -3.60
C ASP A 19 16.36 -22.80 -5.04
N ILE A 20 15.22 -23.39 -5.40
CA ILE A 20 14.48 -22.96 -6.58
C ILE A 20 13.95 -21.59 -6.19
N LYS A 21 14.84 -20.58 -6.21
CA LYS A 21 14.43 -19.19 -6.27
C LYS A 21 13.64 -19.10 -7.56
N SER A 22 12.31 -19.11 -7.45
CA SER A 22 11.46 -18.67 -8.54
C SER A 22 12.07 -17.37 -9.08
N PRO A 23 12.28 -17.24 -10.40
CA PRO A 23 12.92 -16.06 -10.95
C PRO A 23 12.10 -14.84 -10.53
N LEU A 24 12.80 -13.84 -9.98
CA LEU A 24 12.21 -12.57 -9.52
C LEU A 24 11.30 -12.03 -10.62
N GLN A 25 10.00 -11.94 -10.37
CA GLN A 25 9.11 -11.35 -11.36
C GLN A 25 9.34 -9.85 -11.39
N SER A 26 9.56 -9.29 -12.58
CA SER A 26 9.68 -7.84 -12.74
C SER A 26 8.37 -7.16 -12.29
N PRO A 27 8.43 -6.10 -11.46
CA PRO A 27 7.25 -5.37 -11.01
C PRO A 27 6.42 -4.85 -12.20
N LYS A 28 7.10 -4.38 -13.26
CA LYS A 28 6.44 -3.94 -14.50
C LYS A 28 5.64 -5.05 -15.18
N ALA A 29 6.13 -6.30 -15.16
CA ALA A 29 5.39 -7.43 -15.71
C ALA A 29 4.16 -7.78 -14.84
N TRP A 30 4.27 -7.61 -13.52
CA TRP A 30 3.11 -7.75 -12.63
C TRP A 30 2.05 -6.67 -12.90
N LEU A 31 2.46 -5.40 -13.05
CA LEU A 31 1.54 -4.30 -13.39
C LEU A 31 0.85 -4.50 -14.74
N GLN A 32 1.54 -5.09 -15.73
CA GLN A 32 0.93 -5.44 -17.00
C GLN A 32 -0.19 -6.48 -16.85
N LYS A 33 -0.01 -7.50 -15.99
CA LYS A 33 -1.07 -8.46 -15.66
C LYS A 33 -2.26 -7.75 -15.00
N LEU A 34 -2.00 -6.85 -14.05
CA LEU A 34 -3.05 -6.07 -13.37
C LEU A 34 -3.86 -5.20 -14.33
N THR A 35 -3.22 -4.61 -15.35
CA THR A 35 -3.91 -3.76 -16.34
C THR A 35 -4.96 -4.52 -17.17
N ALA A 36 -4.82 -5.85 -17.28
CA ALA A 36 -5.75 -6.73 -17.99
C ALA A 36 -6.69 -7.51 -17.06
N ALA A 37 -6.58 -7.31 -15.75
CA ALA A 37 -7.35 -8.06 -14.77
C ALA A 37 -8.82 -7.62 -14.76
N ASN A 38 -9.73 -8.59 -14.62
CA ASN A 38 -11.12 -8.30 -14.32
C ASN A 38 -11.27 -8.17 -12.80
N PHE A 39 -11.46 -6.95 -12.30
CA PHE A 39 -11.64 -6.73 -10.86
C PHE A 39 -12.93 -7.35 -10.31
N ALA A 40 -13.90 -7.69 -11.16
CA ALA A 40 -15.09 -8.44 -10.77
C ALA A 40 -14.84 -9.95 -10.61
N ASP A 41 -13.68 -10.49 -11.02
CA ASP A 41 -13.32 -11.90 -10.82
C ASP A 41 -12.61 -12.08 -9.47
N PRO A 42 -13.31 -12.58 -8.42
CA PRO A 42 -12.73 -12.68 -7.09
C PRO A 42 -11.57 -13.65 -7.02
N VAL A 43 -11.61 -14.74 -7.79
CA VAL A 43 -10.55 -15.75 -7.81
C VAL A 43 -9.33 -15.19 -8.53
N GLY A 44 -9.55 -14.54 -9.68
CA GLY A 44 -8.49 -13.89 -10.45
C GLY A 44 -7.73 -12.83 -9.65
N ILE A 45 -8.45 -11.91 -8.99
CA ILE A 45 -7.83 -10.85 -8.18
C ILE A 45 -7.14 -11.41 -6.94
N THR A 46 -7.72 -12.42 -6.28
CA THR A 46 -7.07 -13.08 -5.14
C THR A 46 -5.77 -13.75 -5.54
N ASN A 47 -5.75 -14.46 -6.67
CA ASN A 47 -4.53 -15.06 -7.19
C ASN A 47 -3.48 -14.01 -7.57
N LEU A 48 -3.89 -12.91 -8.18
CA LEU A 48 -2.98 -11.83 -8.56
C LEU A 48 -2.38 -11.12 -7.34
N SER A 49 -3.18 -10.92 -6.29
CA SER A 49 -2.72 -10.39 -5.00
C SER A 49 -1.74 -11.34 -4.32
N TYR A 50 -2.04 -12.64 -4.28
CA TYR A 50 -1.15 -13.65 -3.71
C TYR A 50 0.20 -13.75 -4.46
N ALA A 51 0.17 -13.56 -5.79
CA ALA A 51 1.38 -13.55 -6.61
C ALA A 51 2.38 -12.45 -6.23
N LEU A 52 1.94 -11.36 -5.57
CA LEU A 52 2.85 -10.29 -5.09
C LEU A 52 3.95 -10.85 -4.18
N THR A 53 3.62 -11.78 -3.29
CA THR A 53 4.58 -12.43 -2.38
C THR A 53 5.07 -13.76 -2.90
N ALA A 54 4.19 -14.58 -3.48
CA ALA A 54 4.55 -15.94 -3.89
C ALA A 54 5.56 -15.96 -5.05
N ASP A 55 5.48 -15.00 -5.97
CA ASP A 55 6.38 -14.90 -7.13
C ASP A 55 7.61 -14.02 -6.84
N ASN A 56 7.79 -13.60 -5.57
CA ASN A 56 8.91 -12.77 -5.12
C ASN A 56 9.11 -11.54 -6.03
N VAL A 57 8.03 -10.77 -6.23
CA VAL A 57 8.06 -9.54 -7.04
C VAL A 57 9.00 -8.54 -6.36
N ASP A 58 9.89 -7.92 -7.14
CA ASP A 58 10.79 -6.88 -6.62
C ASP A 58 10.02 -5.63 -6.15
N ASP A 59 10.71 -4.71 -5.50
CA ASP A 59 10.09 -3.46 -5.07
C ASP A 59 9.61 -2.65 -6.29
N PHE A 60 8.46 -1.99 -6.13
CA PHE A 60 7.96 -1.09 -7.18
C PHE A 60 8.60 0.28 -7.05
N ASP A 61 9.44 0.65 -8.01
CA ASP A 61 9.96 2.01 -8.10
C ASP A 61 8.85 3.04 -8.34
N LEU A 62 8.74 4.01 -7.43
CA LEU A 62 7.92 5.21 -7.63
C LEU A 62 8.79 6.40 -8.00
N VAL A 63 9.83 6.68 -7.23
CA VAL A 63 10.75 7.81 -7.44
C VAL A 63 12.19 7.34 -7.31
N THR A 64 13.00 7.54 -8.34
CA THR A 64 14.36 6.98 -8.45
C THR A 64 15.45 8.04 -8.68
N ASP A 65 15.09 9.32 -8.84
CA ASP A 65 15.98 10.37 -9.36
C ASP A 65 16.47 11.38 -8.31
N SER A 66 16.39 11.07 -7.01
CA SER A 66 16.76 11.99 -5.93
C SER A 66 17.53 11.31 -4.78
N GLU A 67 18.14 12.13 -3.91
CA GLU A 67 18.78 11.66 -2.66
C GLU A 67 17.81 10.88 -1.77
N VAL A 68 16.52 11.21 -1.87
CA VAL A 68 15.42 10.46 -1.28
C VAL A 68 14.72 9.70 -2.40
N THR A 69 14.63 8.38 -2.30
CA THR A 69 13.86 7.55 -3.25
C THR A 69 12.57 7.09 -2.59
N PHE A 70 11.59 6.75 -3.41
CA PHE A 70 10.35 6.13 -2.95
C PHE A 70 10.15 4.84 -3.72
N THR A 71 10.09 3.74 -2.98
CA THR A 71 9.81 2.39 -3.50
C THR A 71 8.61 1.82 -2.75
N VAL A 72 7.98 0.79 -3.30
CA VAL A 72 6.91 0.06 -2.60
C VAL A 72 7.31 -1.39 -2.47
N SER A 73 7.47 -1.85 -1.24
CA SER A 73 7.69 -3.26 -0.95
C SER A 73 6.37 -3.99 -1.03
N ALA A 74 6.31 -5.01 -1.89
CA ALA A 74 5.12 -5.82 -2.10
C ALA A 74 4.68 -6.48 -0.77
N PHE A 75 3.47 -6.17 -0.31
CA PHE A 75 2.93 -6.74 0.91
C PHE A 75 1.40 -6.87 0.78
N PRO A 76 0.89 -8.06 0.40
CA PRO A 76 -0.55 -8.27 0.28
C PRO A 76 -1.20 -8.14 1.66
N GLY A 77 -2.34 -7.46 1.71
CA GLY A 77 -3.02 -7.18 2.98
C GLY A 77 -2.33 -6.14 3.86
N ALA A 78 -1.43 -5.32 3.30
CA ALA A 78 -0.72 -4.27 4.06
C ALA A 78 -1.60 -3.23 4.75
N LEU A 79 -2.87 -3.11 4.33
CA LEU A 79 -3.77 -2.10 4.85
C LEU A 79 -4.61 -2.68 5.99
N SER A 80 -4.37 -2.19 7.21
CA SER A 80 -5.03 -2.67 8.42
C SER A 80 -6.52 -2.31 8.44
N LEU A 81 -7.34 -3.29 8.82
CA LEU A 81 -8.78 -3.09 8.97
C LEU A 81 -9.08 -2.25 10.21
N HIS A 82 -10.16 -1.47 10.13
CA HIS A 82 -10.70 -0.77 11.29
C HIS A 82 -11.12 -1.80 12.37
N PRO A 83 -10.77 -1.57 13.66
CA PRO A 83 -10.98 -2.56 14.73
C PRO A 83 -12.46 -2.81 15.03
N GLU A 84 -13.32 -1.81 14.84
CA GLU A 84 -14.76 -2.02 14.88
C GLU A 84 -15.24 -2.52 13.52
N PRO A 85 -15.81 -3.74 13.44
CA PRO A 85 -16.25 -4.31 12.16
C PRO A 85 -17.39 -3.48 11.58
N ILE A 86 -17.15 -2.89 10.41
CA ILE A 86 -18.10 -1.97 9.76
C ILE A 86 -19.35 -2.73 9.25
N LYS A 87 -19.26 -4.05 8.98
CA LYS A 87 -20.35 -5.01 8.70
C LYS A 87 -19.77 -6.43 8.49
N LYS A 88 -20.62 -7.45 8.31
CA LYS A 88 -20.17 -8.85 8.05
C LYS A 88 -19.27 -8.92 6.80
N PRO A 89 -18.10 -9.60 6.87
CA PRO A 89 -17.14 -9.68 5.77
C PRO A 89 -17.71 -10.40 4.55
N SER A 90 -17.40 -9.91 3.35
CA SER A 90 -17.55 -10.72 2.13
C SER A 90 -16.38 -11.68 1.95
N ALA A 91 -16.56 -12.69 1.10
CA ALA A 91 -15.53 -13.70 0.81
C ALA A 91 -14.36 -13.18 -0.06
N HIS A 92 -14.33 -11.90 -0.43
CA HIS A 92 -13.31 -11.36 -1.33
C HIS A 92 -12.07 -10.88 -0.57
N SER A 93 -11.21 -11.82 -0.18
CA SER A 93 -10.06 -11.59 0.72
C SER A 93 -9.00 -10.60 0.22
N ALA A 94 -8.96 -10.31 -1.09
CA ALA A 94 -7.95 -9.41 -1.66
C ALA A 94 -8.36 -7.94 -1.74
N LEU A 95 -9.66 -7.61 -1.68
CA LEU A 95 -10.14 -6.23 -1.79
C LEU A 95 -10.63 -5.72 -0.44
N VAL A 96 -10.43 -4.44 -0.21
CA VAL A 96 -10.89 -3.74 1.01
C VAL A 96 -11.70 -2.52 0.63
N SER A 97 -12.68 -2.18 1.46
CA SER A 97 -13.50 -0.98 1.28
C SER A 97 -12.89 0.21 2.00
N LEU A 98 -13.00 1.39 1.40
CA LEU A 98 -12.60 2.66 2.03
C LEU A 98 -13.81 3.57 2.23
N SER A 99 -13.80 4.31 3.33
CA SER A 99 -14.77 5.37 3.61
C SER A 99 -14.12 6.48 4.42
N ILE A 100 -14.70 7.68 4.40
CA ILE A 100 -14.22 8.83 5.19
C ILE A 100 -15.18 9.03 6.35
N GLU A 101 -14.63 9.13 7.57
CA GLU A 101 -15.36 9.68 8.70
C GLU A 101 -15.27 11.20 8.64
N LEU A 102 -16.38 11.84 8.30
CA LEU A 102 -16.52 13.29 8.40
C LEU A 102 -16.70 13.62 9.89
N GLU A 103 -15.64 14.05 10.57
CA GLU A 103 -15.78 14.66 11.89
C GLU A 103 -16.66 15.92 11.78
N ASP A 104 -17.68 15.96 12.65
CA ASP A 104 -18.70 16.98 12.85
C ASP A 104 -18.46 18.36 12.22
N HIS A 105 -19.44 18.79 11.41
CA HIS A 105 -19.97 20.13 11.08
C HIS A 105 -19.12 21.43 11.11
N ILE A 106 -17.82 21.43 11.42
CA ILE A 106 -16.99 22.63 11.54
C ILE A 106 -15.65 22.49 10.79
N THR A 107 -15.22 21.28 10.44
CA THR A 107 -14.05 21.09 9.59
C THR A 107 -14.46 21.40 8.14
N GLN A 108 -13.89 22.48 7.60
CA GLN A 108 -14.07 22.99 6.24
C GLN A 108 -14.41 21.86 5.26
N ARG A 109 -15.55 22.02 4.56
CA ARG A 109 -15.81 21.40 3.24
C ARG A 109 -14.46 21.22 2.56
N LEU A 110 -14.13 19.99 2.15
CA LEU A 110 -12.94 19.65 1.36
C LEU A 110 -12.51 20.86 0.53
N GLU A 111 -11.59 21.67 1.05
CA GLU A 111 -10.89 22.62 0.21
C GLU A 111 -9.94 21.69 -0.53
N HIS A 112 -10.32 21.29 -1.74
CA HIS A 112 -9.55 21.39 -2.98
C HIS A 112 -10.39 20.83 -4.15
N SER A 113 -10.56 21.67 -5.16
CA SER A 113 -11.62 21.59 -6.19
C SER A 113 -11.29 20.72 -7.42
N GLN A 114 -10.45 19.67 -7.30
CA GLN A 114 -10.09 18.80 -8.44
C GLN A 114 -9.84 17.32 -8.10
N SER A 115 -9.84 16.91 -6.83
CA SER A 115 -9.58 15.51 -6.47
C SER A 115 -10.76 14.62 -6.87
N GLN A 116 -10.48 13.48 -7.50
CA GLN A 116 -11.49 12.41 -7.60
C GLN A 116 -11.97 12.02 -6.19
N PRO A 117 -13.22 11.57 -6.04
CA PRO A 117 -13.67 11.04 -4.75
C PRO A 117 -12.77 9.88 -4.32
N LEU A 118 -12.61 9.71 -3.00
CA LEU A 118 -11.89 8.56 -2.45
C LEU A 118 -12.48 7.26 -3.04
N PRO A 119 -11.64 6.33 -3.53
CA PRO A 119 -12.12 5.09 -4.11
C PRO A 119 -12.81 4.24 -3.04
N SER A 120 -14.00 3.72 -3.34
CA SER A 120 -14.79 2.95 -2.37
C SER A 120 -14.28 1.53 -2.16
N LEU A 121 -13.53 0.99 -3.12
CA LEU A 121 -13.02 -0.38 -3.12
C LEU A 121 -11.63 -0.40 -3.75
N VAL A 122 -10.66 -0.96 -3.05
CA VAL A 122 -9.26 -0.94 -3.47
C VAL A 122 -8.58 -2.29 -3.30
N LEU A 123 -7.55 -2.52 -4.13
CA LEU A 123 -6.59 -3.60 -4.00
C LEU A 123 -5.31 -3.07 -3.35
N PRO A 124 -4.95 -3.51 -2.13
CA PRO A 124 -3.65 -3.20 -1.54
C PRO A 124 -2.51 -3.85 -2.32
N ILE A 125 -1.46 -3.07 -2.61
CA ILE A 125 -0.27 -3.53 -3.34
C ILE A 125 0.90 -3.75 -2.38
N GLY A 126 1.17 -2.76 -1.51
CA GLY A 126 2.31 -2.85 -0.62
C GLY A 126 2.59 -1.56 0.13
N GLN A 127 3.61 -1.61 0.97
CA GLN A 127 4.00 -0.52 1.85
C GLN A 127 5.02 0.40 1.19
N LEU A 128 4.79 1.71 1.26
CA LEU A 128 5.71 2.71 0.76
C LEU A 128 6.95 2.76 1.67
N GLN A 129 8.11 2.71 1.05
CA GLN A 129 9.42 2.84 1.66
C GLN A 129 10.09 4.11 1.20
N LYS A 130 10.73 4.79 2.15
CA LYS A 130 11.57 5.96 1.90
C LYS A 130 13.03 5.53 1.90
N GLY A 131 13.66 5.57 0.73
CA GLY A 131 15.08 5.32 0.57
C GLY A 131 15.91 6.59 0.79
N PHE A 132 17.10 6.46 1.35
CA PHE A 132 18.09 7.52 1.46
C PHE A 132 19.51 6.94 1.48
N MET A 133 20.47 7.75 1.04
CA MET A 133 21.89 7.37 1.06
C MET A 133 22.52 7.76 2.39
N ILE A 134 23.13 6.81 3.10
CA ILE A 134 23.95 7.15 4.26
C ILE A 134 25.33 7.66 3.82
N ALA A 135 26.08 8.29 4.73
CA ALA A 135 27.41 8.88 4.46
C ALA A 135 28.45 7.94 3.82
N ARG A 136 28.23 6.62 3.87
CA ARG A 136 29.08 5.60 3.24
C ARG A 136 28.65 5.21 1.81
N GLY A 137 27.65 5.87 1.24
CA GLY A 137 27.11 5.54 -0.08
C GLY A 137 26.30 4.25 -0.12
N ILE A 138 25.75 3.82 1.03
CA ILE A 138 24.90 2.62 1.11
C ILE A 138 23.44 3.08 1.16
N PRO A 139 22.55 2.56 0.30
CA PRO A 139 21.13 2.86 0.39
C PRO A 139 20.53 2.22 1.64
N GLN A 140 19.72 2.99 2.37
CA GLN A 140 18.85 2.50 3.44
C GLN A 140 17.41 2.83 3.11
N TYR A 141 16.51 1.93 3.50
CA TYR A 141 15.07 2.07 3.30
C TYR A 141 14.38 2.04 4.66
N ILE A 142 13.44 2.95 4.86
CA ILE A 142 12.57 3.00 6.04
C ILE A 142 11.13 2.82 5.58
N ASP A 143 10.45 1.85 6.18
CA ASP A 143 9.03 1.65 6.01
C ASP A 143 8.24 2.86 6.52
N THR A 144 7.28 3.32 5.73
CA THR A 144 6.36 4.39 6.09
C THR A 144 4.98 3.83 6.38
N ASP A 145 4.14 4.58 7.07
CA ASP A 145 2.76 4.13 7.34
C ASP A 145 1.83 4.34 6.12
N TYR A 146 2.36 4.62 4.91
CA TYR A 146 1.55 4.72 3.70
C TYR A 146 1.51 3.41 2.94
N ILE A 147 0.32 3.01 2.52
CA ILE A 147 0.07 1.84 1.67
C ILE A 147 -0.31 2.31 0.27
N LEU A 148 0.35 1.74 -0.74
CA LEU A 148 -0.04 1.92 -2.13
C LEU A 148 -1.19 0.99 -2.46
N VAL A 149 -2.27 1.54 -3.00
CA VAL A 149 -3.47 0.80 -3.39
C VAL A 149 -3.89 1.16 -4.81
N VAL A 150 -4.64 0.26 -5.43
CA VAL A 150 -5.26 0.47 -6.75
C VAL A 150 -6.77 0.54 -6.60
N ASP A 151 -7.38 1.56 -7.20
CA ASP A 151 -8.83 1.71 -7.28
C ASP A 151 -9.44 0.58 -8.13
N ALA A 152 -10.09 -0.37 -7.46
CA ALA A 152 -10.77 -1.48 -8.13
C ALA A 152 -12.11 -1.05 -8.73
N ALA A 153 -12.72 0.01 -8.20
CA ALA A 153 -14.02 0.51 -8.66
C ALA A 153 -13.88 1.46 -9.86
N GLY A 154 -12.82 2.25 -9.96
CA GLY A 154 -12.61 3.19 -11.06
C GLY A 154 -12.26 2.48 -12.37
N THR A 155 -12.78 2.98 -13.50
CA THR A 155 -12.51 2.40 -14.84
C THR A 155 -11.06 2.60 -15.30
N SER A 156 -10.38 3.63 -14.79
CA SER A 156 -8.96 3.86 -15.07
C SER A 156 -8.02 3.13 -14.11
N HIS A 157 -8.56 2.55 -13.03
CA HIS A 157 -7.77 1.97 -11.95
C HIS A 157 -6.69 2.92 -11.45
N ALA A 158 -7.11 4.07 -10.94
CA ALA A 158 -6.22 5.06 -10.36
C ALA A 158 -5.38 4.46 -9.21
N VAL A 159 -4.17 4.99 -9.03
CA VAL A 159 -3.25 4.53 -7.99
C VAL A 159 -3.22 5.57 -6.88
N TRP A 160 -3.39 5.11 -5.64
CA TRP A 160 -3.53 5.93 -4.46
C TRP A 160 -2.53 5.54 -3.38
N LEU A 161 -2.13 6.52 -2.58
CA LEU A 161 -1.52 6.31 -1.27
C LEU A 161 -2.59 6.50 -0.20
N ILE A 162 -2.67 5.58 0.74
CA ILE A 162 -3.55 5.64 1.92
C ILE A 162 -2.68 5.56 3.18
N TYR A 163 -2.85 6.49 4.12
CA TYR A 163 -2.17 6.42 5.41
C TYR A 163 -2.85 5.37 6.29
N ASP A 164 -2.13 4.30 6.66
CA ASP A 164 -2.62 3.28 7.57
C ASP A 164 -2.50 3.74 9.02
N ARG A 165 -3.56 4.40 9.50
CA ARG A 165 -3.67 4.85 10.90
C ARG A 165 -3.68 3.67 11.88
N TYR A 166 -4.02 2.47 11.43
CA TYR A 166 -4.24 1.28 12.26
C TYR A 166 -3.07 0.28 12.21
N GLN A 167 -2.04 0.53 11.42
CA GLN A 167 -0.86 -0.35 11.31
C GLN A 167 -0.22 -0.66 12.68
N ARG A 168 -0.28 0.32 13.59
CA ARG A 168 0.26 0.23 14.96
C ARG A 168 -0.84 0.30 16.00
N PHE A 169 -2.07 -0.05 15.62
CA PHE A 169 -3.21 0.01 16.51
C PHE A 169 -2.95 -0.84 17.75
N ASP A 170 -3.14 -0.22 18.91
CA ASP A 170 -3.07 -0.89 20.20
C ASP A 170 -4.47 -0.89 20.82
N GLU A 171 -5.04 -2.08 21.01
CA GLU A 171 -6.37 -2.28 21.60
C GLU A 171 -6.46 -1.77 23.06
N GLU A 172 -5.37 -1.83 23.82
CA GLU A 172 -5.31 -1.41 25.22
C GLU A 172 -5.36 0.12 25.33
N PHE A 173 -4.62 0.82 24.46
CA PHE A 173 -4.56 2.28 24.48
C PHE A 173 -5.57 2.95 23.54
N LYS A 174 -6.24 2.16 22.69
CA LYS A 174 -7.07 2.64 21.57
C LYS A 174 -6.34 3.69 20.73
N ASP A 175 -5.01 3.56 20.65
CA ASP A 175 -4.16 4.54 20.00
C ASP A 175 -4.07 4.20 18.52
N PHE A 176 -4.31 5.20 17.68
CA PHE A 176 -4.14 5.12 16.23
C PHE A 176 -3.29 6.29 15.78
N THR A 177 -2.50 6.10 14.74
CA THR A 177 -1.48 7.08 14.38
C THR A 177 -2.12 8.23 13.61
N ASP A 178 -2.19 9.42 14.22
CA ASP A 178 -2.57 10.64 13.50
C ASP A 178 -1.42 11.06 12.57
N PRO A 179 -1.62 11.11 11.24
CA PRO A 179 -0.58 11.50 10.29
C PRO A 179 0.01 12.89 10.61
N LYS A 180 -0.76 13.78 11.24
CA LYS A 180 -0.29 15.12 11.65
C LYS A 180 0.77 15.08 12.77
N ARG A 181 0.82 13.99 13.53
CA ARG A 181 1.77 13.79 14.65
C ARG A 181 2.93 12.89 14.28
N ALA A 182 2.84 12.17 13.16
CA ALA A 182 3.89 11.30 12.65
C ALA A 182 5.05 12.09 12.01
N PRO A 183 6.27 11.52 11.96
CA PRO A 183 7.37 12.09 11.19
C PRO A 183 6.98 12.38 9.73
N LEU A 184 7.49 13.47 9.17
CA LEU A 184 7.17 13.85 7.79
C LEU A 184 7.78 12.87 6.79
N VAL A 185 6.92 12.25 5.99
CA VAL A 185 7.35 11.39 4.87
C VAL A 185 7.77 12.27 3.70
N PHE A 186 6.88 13.18 3.29
CA PHE A 186 7.06 14.13 2.18
C PHE A 186 7.48 15.50 2.72
N VAL A 187 8.78 15.76 2.73
CA VAL A 187 9.34 16.95 3.39
C VAL A 187 8.90 18.24 2.71
N ALA A 188 8.82 18.28 1.36
CA ALA A 188 8.47 19.51 0.66
C ALA A 188 6.97 19.86 0.78
N LEU A 189 6.12 18.90 1.17
CA LEU A 189 4.72 19.16 1.50
C LEU A 189 4.52 19.79 2.88
N GLY A 190 5.49 19.61 3.80
CA GLY A 190 5.42 20.13 5.17
C GLY A 190 4.37 19.49 6.07
N LYS A 191 3.60 18.52 5.56
CA LYS A 191 2.58 17.75 6.29
C LYS A 191 2.38 16.38 5.66
N ASN A 192 1.96 15.42 6.47
CA ASN A 192 1.36 14.17 5.99
C ASN A 192 -0.14 14.38 5.69
N ILE A 193 -0.72 13.45 4.93
CA ILE A 193 -2.10 13.45 4.47
C ILE A 193 -2.71 12.06 4.69
N ASP A 194 -4.03 11.95 4.59
CA ASP A 194 -4.72 10.68 4.78
C ASP A 194 -4.81 9.85 3.51
N ALA A 195 -5.03 10.50 2.37
CA ALA A 195 -5.08 9.84 1.07
C ALA A 195 -4.68 10.78 -0.06
N ALA A 196 -4.01 10.27 -1.09
CA ALA A 196 -3.77 11.02 -2.32
C ALA A 196 -3.75 10.10 -3.53
N GLN A 197 -4.23 10.60 -4.65
CA GLN A 197 -4.03 9.99 -5.96
C GLN A 197 -2.63 10.34 -6.47
N VAL A 198 -1.80 9.32 -6.68
CA VAL A 198 -0.43 9.48 -7.18
C VAL A 198 -0.32 9.19 -8.67
N PHE A 199 -1.20 8.37 -9.23
CA PHE A 199 -1.33 8.20 -10.68
C PHE A 199 -2.81 8.18 -11.11
N PRO A 200 -3.17 8.80 -12.25
CA PRO A 200 -4.52 8.72 -12.80
C PRO A 200 -4.95 7.31 -13.22
N SER A 201 -3.99 6.44 -13.55
CA SER A 201 -4.21 5.05 -13.94
C SER A 201 -2.99 4.16 -13.71
N ILE A 202 -3.17 2.84 -13.67
CA ILE A 202 -2.05 1.86 -13.72
C ILE A 202 -1.20 2.07 -14.97
N LYS A 203 -1.81 2.44 -16.12
CA LYS A 203 -1.07 2.68 -17.37
C LYS A 203 -0.11 3.87 -17.25
N ASP A 204 -0.53 4.92 -16.56
CA ASP A 204 0.32 6.08 -16.27
C ASP A 204 1.46 5.70 -15.34
N TRP A 205 1.18 4.86 -14.33
CA TRP A 205 2.23 4.32 -13.46
C TRP A 205 3.26 3.50 -14.25
N ILE A 206 2.83 2.57 -15.11
CA ILE A 206 3.74 1.78 -15.97
C ILE A 206 4.59 2.67 -16.88
N LYS A 207 4.01 3.76 -17.40
CA LYS A 207 4.72 4.71 -18.27
C LYS A 207 5.77 5.51 -17.50
N ALA A 208 5.46 5.90 -16.27
CA ALA A 208 6.35 6.68 -15.41
C ALA A 208 7.36 5.82 -14.63
N TYR A 209 7.20 4.51 -14.63
CA TYR A 209 7.98 3.56 -13.83
C TYR A 209 9.50 3.79 -13.99
N GLY A 210 10.17 4.08 -12.88
CA GLY A 210 11.61 4.36 -12.82
C GLY A 210 12.05 5.73 -13.38
N THR A 211 11.11 6.62 -13.72
CA THR A 211 11.40 7.94 -14.34
C THR A 211 10.70 9.12 -13.68
N LEU A 212 9.79 8.88 -12.73
CA LEU A 212 9.06 9.93 -12.05
C LEU A 212 9.97 10.65 -11.06
N SER A 213 9.97 11.98 -11.11
CA SER A 213 10.76 12.77 -10.18
C SER A 213 10.08 12.98 -8.84
N SER A 214 10.88 13.20 -7.78
CA SER A 214 10.35 13.56 -6.45
C SER A 214 9.41 14.77 -6.52
N ALA A 215 9.77 15.79 -7.33
CA ALA A 215 8.94 16.98 -7.51
C ALA A 215 7.59 16.67 -8.16
N GLN A 216 7.56 15.83 -9.20
CA GLN A 216 6.32 15.44 -9.88
C GLN A 216 5.42 14.60 -8.97
N PHE A 217 6.03 13.68 -8.21
CA PHE A 217 5.32 12.83 -7.26
C PHE A 217 4.65 13.66 -6.15
N GLU A 218 5.43 14.54 -5.50
CA GLU A 218 4.90 15.41 -4.45
C GLU A 218 3.89 16.43 -5.00
N GLU A 219 4.04 16.91 -6.24
CA GLU A 219 3.03 17.76 -6.88
C GLU A 219 1.70 17.03 -7.07
N SER A 220 1.70 15.74 -7.42
CA SER A 220 0.47 14.93 -7.50
C SER A 220 -0.21 14.84 -6.13
N ILE A 221 0.58 14.58 -5.08
CA ILE A 221 0.08 14.50 -3.71
C ILE A 221 -0.49 15.85 -3.26
N LYS A 222 0.19 16.95 -3.58
CA LYS A 222 -0.27 18.31 -3.26
C LYS A 222 -1.61 18.64 -3.93
N LYS A 223 -1.82 18.18 -5.17
CA LYS A 223 -3.05 18.43 -5.94
C LYS A 223 -4.24 17.61 -5.48
N THR A 224 -3.99 16.39 -5.01
CA THR A 224 -5.06 15.39 -4.76
C THR A 224 -5.21 15.00 -3.30
N GLY A 225 -4.32 15.49 -2.44
CA GLY A 225 -4.26 15.16 -1.03
C GLY A 225 -5.54 15.48 -0.27
N MET A 226 -6.02 14.47 0.45
CA MET A 226 -7.20 14.49 1.30
C MET A 226 -6.77 14.44 2.76
N VAL A 227 -7.52 15.14 3.61
CA VAL A 227 -7.38 15.10 5.07
C VAL A 227 -8.72 14.72 5.65
N GLY A 228 -8.72 13.73 6.54
CA GLY A 228 -9.93 13.12 7.10
C GLY A 228 -9.70 11.64 7.31
N VAL A 229 -10.20 11.10 8.42
CA VAL A 229 -9.93 9.70 8.81
C VAL A 229 -10.49 8.76 7.75
N VAL A 230 -9.59 8.05 7.07
CA VAL A 230 -9.95 6.98 6.14
C VAL A 230 -10.15 5.70 6.94
N LYS A 231 -11.38 5.19 6.95
CA LYS A 231 -11.73 3.89 7.53
C LYS A 231 -11.59 2.81 6.48
N VAL A 232 -10.91 1.73 6.86
CA VAL A 232 -10.71 0.53 6.04
C VAL A 232 -11.62 -0.56 6.59
N GLY A 233 -12.45 -1.15 5.74
CA GLY A 233 -13.31 -2.27 6.09
C GLY A 233 -13.15 -3.41 5.11
N ASP A 234 -13.78 -4.54 5.43
CA ASP A 234 -13.92 -5.63 4.47
C ASP A 234 -14.65 -5.14 3.21
N ALA A 235 -14.30 -5.70 2.05
CA ALA A 235 -15.14 -5.55 0.87
C ALA A 235 -16.55 -6.09 1.16
N MET A 236 -17.59 -5.36 0.76
CA MET A 236 -18.98 -5.78 0.88
C MET A 236 -19.51 -6.37 -0.43
N SER A 237 -20.43 -7.33 -0.35
CA SER A 237 -21.05 -7.95 -1.53
C SER A 237 -21.71 -6.95 -2.49
N GLU A 238 -22.23 -5.84 -1.97
CA GLU A 238 -22.81 -4.77 -2.79
C GLU A 238 -21.77 -4.07 -3.67
N TYR A 239 -20.56 -3.84 -3.14
CA TYR A 239 -19.46 -3.26 -3.93
C TYR A 239 -18.99 -4.24 -5.00
N LEU A 240 -18.98 -5.54 -4.70
CA LEU A 240 -18.63 -6.58 -5.67
C LEU A 240 -19.67 -6.69 -6.80
N ALA A 241 -20.97 -6.64 -6.46
CA ALA A 241 -22.03 -6.59 -7.46
C ALA A 241 -21.92 -5.35 -8.36
N ALA A 242 -21.46 -4.21 -7.83
CA ALA A 242 -21.23 -3.02 -8.63
C ALA A 242 -20.03 -3.15 -9.61
N LEU A 243 -19.12 -4.10 -9.39
CA LEU A 243 -18.05 -4.42 -10.35
C LEU A 243 -18.55 -5.26 -11.51
N GLU A 244 -19.48 -6.20 -11.27
CA GLU A 244 -20.04 -7.09 -12.31
C GLU A 244 -20.90 -6.33 -13.34
N ASN A 245 -21.39 -5.14 -12.99
CA ASN A 245 -22.29 -4.33 -13.81
C ASN A 245 -21.59 -3.20 -14.59
N LYS A 246 -20.25 -3.25 -14.73
CA LYS A 246 -19.43 -2.29 -15.49
C LYS A 246 -18.89 -2.89 -16.76
#